data_AF-A0A9E7DJ21-F1
#
_entry.id   AF-A0A9E7DJ21-F1
#
_cell.length_a   1.000
_cell.length_b   1.000
_cell.length_c   1.000
_cell.angle_alpha   90.00
_cell.angle_beta   90.00
_cell.angle_gamma   90.00
#
_symmetry.space_group_name_H-M   'P 1'
#
loop_
_entity.id
_entity.type
_entity.pdbx_description
1 polymer ?
#
loop_
_entity_poly.entity_id
_entity_poly.type
_entity_poly.pdbx_seq_one_letter_code
_entity_poly.pdbx_strand_id
1 'polypeptide(L)'
;MQTKDCIEKYKKDFEEEIKSLFWTSDGALKKKIYGKVKEEALNEIVNDVFVYDDDLLKSLNLSAAKISVYLETKYKAVDFRSFVAPLSRILLPVAISFMTFFLSAKSLKYFKIEEIFGVTLKTFFAFALSAIVIGMLFSIYYTKVNEKKLYAIYIRDRINFEIERLLIQVKKEV
;
A
#
# COMPACT_ATOMS: atom_id res chain seq x y z
N MET A 1 -31.19 -6.97 16.20
CA MET A 1 -29.73 -6.78 16.20
C MET A 1 -29.49 -5.34 15.77
N GLN A 2 -28.72 -4.55 16.51
CA GLN A 2 -28.52 -3.14 16.14
C GLN A 2 -27.65 -3.07 14.87
N THR A 3 -27.94 -2.14 13.96
CA THR A 3 -27.22 -1.95 12.68
C THR A 3 -25.70 -1.87 12.86
N LYS A 4 -25.27 -1.27 13.98
CA LYS A 4 -23.88 -1.19 14.40
C LYS A 4 -23.22 -2.56 14.62
N ASP A 5 -23.92 -3.50 15.26
CA ASP A 5 -23.40 -4.86 15.51
C ASP A 5 -23.23 -5.65 14.22
N CYS A 6 -24.16 -5.47 13.26
CA CYS A 6 -24.07 -6.09 11.94
C CYS A 6 -22.87 -5.58 11.14
N ILE A 7 -22.63 -4.27 11.15
CA ILE A 7 -21.48 -3.66 10.48
C ILE A 7 -20.16 -4.12 11.10
N GLU A 8 -20.11 -4.21 12.44
CA GLU A 8 -18.90 -4.67 13.13
C GLU A 8 -18.59 -6.14 12.83
N LYS A 9 -19.63 -6.96 12.63
CA LYS A 9 -19.46 -8.33 12.14
C LYS A 9 -18.89 -8.35 10.71
N TYR A 10 -19.45 -7.56 9.78
CA TYR A 10 -18.93 -7.50 8.42
C TYR A 10 -17.47 -7.03 8.36
N LYS A 11 -17.06 -6.08 9.21
CA LYS A 11 -15.66 -5.66 9.33
C LYS A 11 -14.74 -6.83 9.66
N LYS A 12 -15.09 -7.61 10.69
CA LYS A 12 -14.29 -8.77 11.11
C LYS A 12 -14.26 -9.86 10.04
N ASP A 13 -15.41 -10.19 9.47
CA ASP A 13 -15.52 -11.22 8.43
C ASP A 13 -14.64 -10.84 7.21
N PHE A 14 -14.69 -9.58 6.77
CA PHE A 14 -13.86 -9.12 5.65
C PHE A 14 -12.37 -9.03 5.99
N GLU A 15 -12.01 -8.65 7.22
CA GLU A 15 -10.61 -8.69 7.66
C GLU A 15 -10.03 -10.10 7.62
N GLU A 16 -10.79 -11.10 8.08
CA GLU A 16 -10.38 -12.50 8.06
C GLU A 16 -10.28 -13.04 6.62
N GLU A 17 -11.27 -12.73 5.78
CA GLU A 17 -11.26 -13.08 4.35
C GLU A 17 -10.03 -12.49 3.64
N ILE A 18 -9.72 -11.20 3.86
CA ILE A 18 -8.57 -10.53 3.25
C ILE A 18 -7.26 -11.14 3.73
N LYS A 19 -7.09 -11.37 5.04
CA LYS A 19 -5.88 -12.01 5.57
C LYS A 19 -5.68 -13.40 4.98
N SER A 20 -6.75 -14.17 4.85
CA SER A 20 -6.73 -15.51 4.27
C SER A 20 -6.34 -15.50 2.79
N LEU A 21 -6.90 -14.58 2.00
CA LEU A 21 -6.71 -14.54 0.54
C LEU A 21 -5.37 -13.90 0.12
N PHE A 22 -4.96 -12.81 0.78
CA PHE A 22 -3.86 -11.98 0.28
C PHE A 22 -2.53 -12.19 1.02
N TRP A 23 -2.52 -12.90 2.17
CA TRP A 23 -1.32 -13.04 2.99
C TRP A 23 -0.79 -14.49 3.08
N THR A 24 -1.53 -15.47 2.58
CA THR A 24 -1.13 -16.89 2.55
C THR A 24 -0.04 -17.20 1.53
N SER A 25 0.17 -16.34 0.53
CA SER A 25 1.15 -16.57 -0.56
C SER A 25 2.50 -15.86 -0.40
N ASP A 26 2.73 -15.11 0.69
CA ASP A 26 3.97 -14.33 0.83
C ASP A 26 5.11 -15.15 1.46
N GLY A 27 6.24 -15.24 0.74
CA GLY A 27 7.47 -15.84 1.28
C GLY A 27 7.95 -15.16 2.58
N ALA A 28 8.67 -15.91 3.42
CA ALA A 28 9.04 -15.50 4.78
C ALA A 28 9.73 -14.13 4.88
N LEU A 29 10.57 -13.78 3.89
CA LEU A 29 11.29 -12.50 3.86
C LEU A 29 10.35 -11.32 3.58
N LYS A 30 9.40 -11.50 2.65
CA LYS A 30 8.41 -10.47 2.26
C LYS A 30 7.44 -10.23 3.41
N LYS A 31 7.00 -11.29 4.08
CA LYS A 31 6.16 -11.23 5.28
C LYS A 31 6.83 -10.46 6.41
N LYS A 32 8.15 -10.63 6.62
CA LYS A 32 8.89 -9.92 7.68
C LYS A 32 9.04 -8.41 7.41
N ILE A 33 9.19 -8.00 6.15
CA ILE A 33 9.43 -6.60 5.77
C ILE A 33 8.12 -5.85 5.55
N TYR A 34 7.15 -6.48 4.88
CA TYR A 34 5.92 -5.83 4.43
C TYR A 34 4.66 -6.31 5.15
N GLY A 35 4.73 -7.34 6.00
CA GLY A 35 3.56 -7.85 6.72
C GLY A 35 2.89 -6.78 7.58
N LYS A 36 3.69 -6.00 8.33
CA LYS A 36 3.17 -4.88 9.12
C LYS A 36 2.53 -3.79 8.25
N VAL A 37 3.10 -3.53 7.07
CA VAL A 37 2.58 -2.55 6.11
C VAL A 37 1.21 -2.98 5.57
N LYS A 38 1.05 -4.26 5.27
CA LYS A 38 -0.23 -4.86 4.85
C LYS A 38 -1.28 -4.80 5.96
N GLU A 39 -0.87 -5.08 7.20
CA GLU A 39 -1.76 -5.00 8.36
C GLU A 39 -2.23 -3.58 8.64
N GLU A 40 -1.32 -2.60 8.60
CA GLU A 40 -1.68 -1.19 8.72
C GLU A 40 -2.58 -0.73 7.56
N ALA A 41 -2.32 -1.17 6.33
CA ALA A 41 -3.16 -0.87 5.17
C ALA A 41 -4.59 -1.41 5.36
N LEU A 42 -4.73 -2.64 5.87
CA LEU A 42 -6.01 -3.27 6.17
C LEU A 42 -6.77 -2.55 7.28
N ASN A 43 -6.11 -2.29 8.41
CA ASN A 43 -6.72 -1.59 9.54
C ASN A 43 -7.19 -0.18 9.14
N GLU A 44 -6.39 0.55 8.36
CA GLU A 44 -6.77 1.89 7.92
C GLU A 44 -7.96 1.84 6.95
N ILE A 45 -7.99 0.91 5.99
CA ILE A 45 -9.11 0.86 5.05
C ILE A 45 -10.41 0.42 5.74
N VAL A 46 -10.37 -0.59 6.61
CA VAL A 46 -11.57 -1.12 7.30
C VAL A 46 -12.14 -0.10 8.28
N ASN A 47 -11.31 0.70 8.94
CA ASN A 47 -11.82 1.74 9.83
C ASN A 47 -12.31 2.98 9.08
N ASP A 48 -11.71 3.32 7.94
CA ASP A 48 -12.05 4.53 7.21
C ASP A 48 -13.31 4.39 6.33
N VAL A 49 -13.63 3.20 5.83
CA VAL A 49 -14.63 3.05 4.75
C VAL A 49 -16.07 2.84 5.22
N PHE A 50 -16.28 2.28 6.41
CA PHE A 50 -17.62 1.99 6.90
C PHE A 50 -18.30 3.25 7.47
N VAL A 51 -19.53 3.47 7.04
CA VAL A 51 -20.40 4.56 7.49
C VAL A 51 -21.60 3.93 8.21
N TYR A 52 -21.89 4.44 9.40
CA TYR A 52 -23.01 3.96 10.22
C TYR A 52 -24.23 4.86 10.01
N ASP A 53 -25.36 4.22 9.69
CA ASP A 53 -26.71 4.79 9.64
C ASP A 53 -27.65 3.83 10.41
N ASP A 54 -28.87 4.28 10.74
CA ASP A 54 -29.84 3.45 11.45
C ASP A 54 -30.34 2.29 10.59
N ASP A 55 -30.36 2.46 9.25
CA ASP A 55 -30.65 1.40 8.29
C ASP A 55 -29.35 0.72 7.80
N LEU A 56 -29.31 -0.61 7.93
CA LEU A 56 -28.20 -1.44 7.47
C LEU A 56 -27.98 -1.34 5.97
N LEU A 57 -29.04 -1.34 5.17
CA LEU A 57 -28.93 -1.27 3.71
C LEU A 57 -28.37 0.09 3.29
N LYS A 58 -28.83 1.16 3.94
CA LYS A 58 -28.31 2.52 3.73
C LYS A 58 -26.85 2.65 4.16
N SER A 59 -26.47 2.07 5.30
CA SER A 59 -25.09 2.03 5.79
C SER A 59 -24.14 1.36 4.79
N LEU A 60 -24.54 0.20 4.24
CA LEU A 60 -23.77 -0.53 3.25
C LEU A 60 -23.62 0.26 1.94
N ASN A 61 -24.71 0.85 1.43
CA ASN A 61 -24.67 1.69 0.23
C ASN A 61 -23.75 2.92 0.39
N LEU A 62 -23.83 3.62 1.53
CA LEU A 62 -22.95 4.75 1.82
C LEU A 62 -21.48 4.33 1.91
N SER A 63 -21.22 3.16 2.50
CA SER A 63 -19.87 2.60 2.62
C SER A 63 -19.31 2.24 1.23
N ALA A 64 -20.09 1.58 0.36
CA ALA A 64 -19.69 1.28 -1.02
C ALA A 64 -19.43 2.54 -1.86
N ALA A 65 -20.27 3.57 -1.70
CA ALA A 65 -20.08 4.86 -2.36
C ALA A 65 -18.79 5.55 -1.90
N LYS A 66 -18.53 5.58 -0.58
CA LYS A 66 -17.31 6.15 0.00
C LYS A 66 -16.05 5.45 -0.53
N ILE A 67 -16.09 4.11 -0.63
CA ILE A 67 -14.99 3.33 -1.21
C ILE A 67 -14.77 3.70 -2.68
N SER A 68 -15.84 3.84 -3.45
CA SER A 68 -15.75 4.21 -4.87
C SER A 68 -15.11 5.59 -5.05
N VAL A 69 -15.49 6.56 -4.22
CA VAL A 69 -14.84 7.88 -4.20
C VAL A 69 -13.35 7.77 -3.84
N TYR A 70 -12.98 6.97 -2.84
CA TYR A 70 -11.57 6.76 -2.51
C TYR A 70 -10.77 6.09 -3.63
N LEU A 71 -11.36 5.12 -4.32
CA LEU A 71 -10.73 4.48 -5.47
C LEU A 71 -10.50 5.47 -6.61
N GLU A 72 -11.45 6.37 -6.87
CA GLU A 72 -11.35 7.36 -7.94
C GLU A 72 -10.50 8.58 -7.60
N THR A 73 -10.44 8.98 -6.34
CA THR A 73 -9.74 10.22 -5.91
C THR A 73 -8.36 9.93 -5.34
N LYS A 74 -8.26 9.01 -4.36
CA LYS A 74 -7.02 8.74 -3.63
C LYS A 74 -6.15 7.68 -4.31
N TYR A 75 -6.76 6.71 -5.00
CA TYR A 75 -6.03 5.54 -5.53
C TYR A 75 -5.95 5.46 -7.06
N LYS A 76 -6.67 6.32 -7.79
CA LYS A 76 -6.58 6.49 -9.25
C LYS A 76 -5.37 7.36 -9.64
N ALA A 77 -5.08 8.38 -8.84
CA ALA A 77 -4.00 9.34 -9.08
C ALA A 77 -2.61 8.88 -8.62
N VAL A 78 -2.50 7.69 -8.03
CA VAL A 78 -1.20 7.07 -7.69
C VAL A 78 -0.61 6.46 -8.96
N ASP A 79 -0.44 7.31 -9.96
CA ASP A 79 0.15 6.97 -11.25
C ASP A 79 1.66 6.88 -11.02
N PHE A 80 2.17 5.65 -11.02
CA PHE A 80 3.56 5.26 -10.77
C PHE A 80 4.58 6.15 -11.52
N ARG A 81 4.21 6.64 -12.72
CA ARG A 81 5.04 7.55 -13.53
C ARG A 81 5.28 8.91 -12.89
N SER A 82 4.27 9.50 -12.23
CA SER A 82 4.40 10.82 -11.60
C SER A 82 5.35 10.80 -10.40
N PHE A 83 5.47 9.63 -9.76
CA PHE A 83 6.25 9.43 -8.54
C PHE A 83 7.67 8.88 -8.82
N VAL A 84 7.81 7.98 -9.79
CA VAL A 84 9.10 7.39 -10.17
C VAL A 84 9.94 8.35 -11.01
N ALA A 85 9.33 9.26 -11.79
CA ALA A 85 10.09 10.19 -12.63
C ALA A 85 10.94 11.21 -11.84
N PRO A 86 10.45 11.82 -10.74
CA PRO A 86 11.29 12.63 -9.86
C PRO A 86 12.32 11.79 -9.11
N LEU A 87 11.92 10.59 -8.66
CA LEU A 87 12.77 9.71 -7.86
C LEU A 87 13.95 9.16 -8.66
N SER A 88 13.71 8.75 -9.92
CA SER A 88 14.76 8.31 -10.82
C SER A 88 15.73 9.44 -11.14
N ARG A 89 15.28 10.70 -11.31
CA ARG A 89 16.19 11.83 -11.49
C ARG A 89 17.14 12.05 -10.31
N ILE A 90 16.72 11.76 -9.08
CA ILE A 90 17.53 11.93 -7.86
C ILE A 90 18.40 10.69 -7.60
N LEU A 91 17.83 9.48 -7.75
CA LEU A 91 18.51 8.22 -7.41
C LEU A 91 19.40 7.69 -8.53
N LEU A 92 19.12 7.98 -9.81
CA LEU A 92 19.88 7.46 -10.94
C LEU A 92 21.34 7.94 -10.93
N PRO A 93 21.67 9.23 -10.67
CA PRO A 93 23.06 9.65 -10.51
C PRO A 93 23.77 8.92 -9.37
N VAL A 94 23.08 8.72 -8.24
CA VAL A 94 23.63 7.97 -7.09
C VAL A 94 23.88 6.51 -7.46
N ALA A 95 22.92 5.86 -8.11
CA ALA A 95 23.03 4.47 -8.57
C ALA A 95 24.15 4.28 -9.60
N ILE A 96 24.30 5.22 -10.55
CA ILE A 96 25.40 5.22 -11.52
C ILE A 96 26.74 5.34 -10.79
N SER A 97 26.88 6.29 -9.86
CA SER A 97 28.10 6.45 -9.04
C SER A 97 28.44 5.18 -8.25
N PHE A 98 27.43 4.50 -7.70
CA PHE A 98 27.59 3.22 -7.02
C PHE A 98 28.01 2.08 -7.97
N MET A 99 27.39 1.99 -9.14
CA MET A 99 27.73 0.98 -10.15
C MET A 99 29.16 1.17 -10.64
N THR A 100 29.59 2.40 -10.90
CA THR A 100 31.00 2.70 -11.23
C THR A 100 31.94 2.33 -10.09
N PHE A 101 31.57 2.58 -8.83
CA PHE A 101 32.39 2.16 -7.69
C PHE A 101 32.53 0.63 -7.61
N PHE A 102 31.44 -0.13 -7.76
CA PHE A 102 31.46 -1.60 -7.70
C PHE A 102 32.17 -2.24 -8.90
N LEU A 103 31.99 -1.70 -10.11
CA LEU A 103 32.72 -2.15 -11.30
C LEU A 103 34.22 -1.86 -11.18
N SER A 104 34.60 -0.73 -10.57
CA SER A 104 35.99 -0.38 -10.29
C SER A 104 36.56 -1.01 -9.02
N ALA A 105 35.75 -1.65 -8.18
CA ALA A 105 36.19 -2.27 -6.93
C ALA A 105 37.15 -3.47 -7.14
N LYS A 106 37.17 -4.09 -8.33
CA LYS A 106 38.27 -5.00 -8.74
C LYS A 106 39.64 -4.30 -8.80
N SER A 107 39.69 -2.97 -8.77
CA SER A 107 40.88 -2.12 -8.82
C SER A 107 41.03 -1.17 -7.61
N LEU A 108 40.40 -1.48 -6.46
CA LEU A 108 40.30 -0.68 -5.22
C LEU A 108 41.58 0.06 -4.75
N LYS A 109 42.77 -0.28 -5.25
CA LYS A 109 44.01 0.46 -5.01
C LYS A 109 44.09 1.84 -5.67
N TYR A 110 43.25 2.16 -6.67
CA TYR A 110 43.42 3.37 -7.50
C TYR A 110 42.27 4.39 -7.45
N PHE A 111 41.21 4.15 -6.67
CA PHE A 111 40.04 5.04 -6.66
C PHE A 111 40.14 6.11 -5.56
N LYS A 112 40.55 7.32 -5.93
CA LYS A 112 40.41 8.51 -5.09
C LYS A 112 39.03 9.13 -5.29
N ILE A 113 38.06 8.69 -4.48
CA ILE A 113 36.66 9.20 -4.52
C ILE A 113 36.60 10.73 -4.37
N GLU A 114 37.52 11.31 -3.61
CA GLU A 114 37.65 12.76 -3.43
C GLU A 114 37.99 13.50 -4.73
N GLU A 115 38.80 12.92 -5.62
CA GLU A 115 39.18 13.54 -6.89
C GLU A 115 38.08 13.42 -7.97
N ILE A 116 37.27 12.35 -7.92
CA ILE A 116 36.26 12.07 -8.95
C ILE A 116 34.93 12.76 -8.65
N PHE A 117 34.52 12.76 -7.38
CA PHE A 117 33.21 13.28 -6.97
C PHE A 117 33.30 14.59 -6.17
N GLY A 118 34.52 15.05 -5.83
CA GLY A 118 34.71 16.28 -5.04
C GLY A 118 34.20 16.18 -3.60
N VAL A 119 33.95 14.96 -3.10
CA VAL A 119 33.41 14.68 -1.76
C VAL A 119 34.23 13.62 -1.04
N THR A 120 34.33 13.77 0.28
CA THR A 120 35.03 12.78 1.12
C THR A 120 34.34 11.43 1.07
N LEU A 121 35.10 10.36 1.30
CA LEU A 121 34.59 8.99 1.35
C LEU A 121 33.40 8.84 2.32
N LYS A 122 33.48 9.50 3.49
CA LYS A 122 32.41 9.48 4.50
C LYS A 122 31.14 10.14 3.98
N THR A 123 31.27 11.28 3.31
CA THR A 123 30.15 12.01 2.71
C THR A 123 29.49 11.19 1.60
N PHE A 124 30.30 10.51 0.77
CA PHE A 124 29.80 9.62 -0.28
C PHE A 124 28.94 8.47 0.29
N PHE A 125 29.42 7.78 1.32
CA PHE A 125 28.64 6.72 1.98
C PHE A 125 27.40 7.27 2.71
N ALA A 126 27.46 8.47 3.27
CA ALA A 126 26.29 9.12 3.87
C ALA A 126 25.20 9.38 2.83
N PHE A 127 25.56 9.96 1.67
CA PHE A 127 24.63 10.18 0.56
C PHE A 127 24.02 8.87 0.05
N ALA A 128 24.83 7.82 -0.05
CA ALA A 128 24.37 6.50 -0.43
C ALA A 128 23.30 5.94 0.51
N LEU A 129 23.58 5.99 1.81
CA LEU A 129 22.70 5.47 2.83
C LEU A 129 21.39 6.24 2.84
N SER A 130 21.45 7.57 2.71
CA SER A 130 20.25 8.41 2.57
C SER A 130 19.42 8.03 1.34
N ALA A 131 20.06 7.84 0.17
CA ALA A 131 19.36 7.42 -1.05
C ALA A 131 18.67 6.04 -0.89
N ILE A 132 19.33 5.10 -0.22
CA ILE A 132 18.77 3.77 0.08
C ILE A 132 17.57 3.89 1.04
N VAL A 133 17.71 4.66 2.12
CA VAL A 133 16.62 4.88 3.09
C VAL A 133 15.42 5.54 2.43
N ILE A 134 15.65 6.55 1.59
CA ILE A 134 14.62 7.21 0.80
C ILE A 134 13.92 6.18 -0.10
N GLY A 135 14.68 5.38 -0.85
CA GLY A 135 14.12 4.31 -1.70
C GLY A 135 13.28 3.29 -0.92
N MET A 136 13.72 2.90 0.28
CA MET A 136 12.97 1.98 1.14
C MET A 136 11.66 2.61 1.65
N LEU A 137 11.68 3.87 2.11
CA LEU A 137 10.48 4.57 2.56
C LEU A 137 9.45 4.71 1.43
N PHE A 138 9.92 5.01 0.22
CA PHE A 138 9.05 5.07 -0.96
C PHE A 138 8.47 3.70 -1.32
N SER A 139 9.28 2.64 -1.26
CA SER A 139 8.81 1.26 -1.48
C SER A 139 7.72 0.89 -0.48
N ILE A 140 7.92 1.20 0.81
CA ILE A 140 6.93 0.95 1.87
C ILE A 140 5.64 1.72 1.62
N TYR A 141 5.73 3.03 1.33
CA TYR A 141 4.57 3.87 1.03
C TYR A 141 3.79 3.32 -0.17
N TYR A 142 4.50 2.97 -1.24
CA TYR A 142 3.89 2.41 -2.44
C TYR A 142 3.18 1.08 -2.15
N THR A 143 3.84 0.16 -1.45
CA THR A 143 3.22 -1.10 -1.04
C THR A 143 1.97 -0.84 -0.21
N LYS A 144 2.01 0.07 0.76
CA LYS A 144 0.85 0.42 1.59
C LYS A 144 -0.33 0.91 0.75
N VAL A 145 -0.08 1.83 -0.19
CA VAL A 145 -1.13 2.41 -1.04
C VAL A 145 -1.70 1.37 -2.01
N ASN A 146 -0.87 0.51 -2.58
CA ASN A 146 -1.31 -0.55 -3.48
C ASN A 146 -2.17 -1.61 -2.75
N GLU A 147 -1.75 -2.03 -1.56
CA GLU A 147 -2.51 -2.96 -0.72
C GLU A 147 -3.85 -2.33 -0.30
N LYS A 148 -3.87 -1.06 0.13
CA LYS A 148 -5.12 -0.33 0.40
C LYS A 148 -6.06 -0.32 -0.79
N LYS A 149 -5.55 -0.10 -2.01
CA LYS A 149 -6.36 -0.13 -3.23
C LYS A 149 -6.96 -1.51 -3.47
N LEU A 150 -6.16 -2.58 -3.34
CA LEU A 150 -6.62 -3.95 -3.50
C LEU A 150 -7.70 -4.30 -2.47
N TYR A 151 -7.46 -4.00 -1.20
CA TYR A 151 -8.43 -4.28 -0.13
C TYR A 151 -9.70 -3.45 -0.29
N ALA A 152 -9.59 -2.18 -0.70
CA ALA A 152 -10.75 -1.34 -0.96
C ALA A 152 -11.63 -1.90 -2.10
N ILE A 153 -11.03 -2.37 -3.20
CA ILE A 153 -11.78 -3.02 -4.29
C ILE A 153 -12.51 -4.25 -3.74
N TYR A 154 -11.81 -5.10 -3.00
CA TYR A 154 -12.38 -6.31 -2.42
C TYR A 154 -13.55 -6.03 -1.48
N ILE A 155 -13.37 -5.10 -0.53
CA ILE A 155 -14.41 -4.71 0.44
C ILE A 155 -15.64 -4.17 -0.29
N ARG A 156 -15.46 -3.31 -1.31
CA ARG A 156 -16.58 -2.79 -2.11
C ARG A 156 -17.35 -3.91 -2.78
N ASP A 157 -16.66 -4.84 -3.42
CA ASP A 157 -17.30 -5.93 -4.15
C ASP A 157 -18.05 -6.87 -3.18
N ARG A 158 -17.50 -7.13 -1.98
CA ARG A 158 -18.20 -7.88 -0.92
C ARG A 158 -19.40 -7.13 -0.34
N ILE A 159 -19.30 -5.82 -0.13
CA ILE A 159 -20.43 -5.00 0.31
C ILE A 159 -21.56 -5.03 -0.73
N ASN A 160 -21.25 -4.90 -2.02
CA ASN A 160 -22.23 -4.99 -3.10
C ASN A 160 -22.93 -6.35 -3.13
N PHE A 161 -22.18 -7.44 -2.94
CA PHE A 161 -22.75 -8.77 -2.81
C PHE A 161 -23.72 -8.88 -1.62
N GLU A 162 -23.35 -8.33 -0.45
CA GLU A 162 -24.22 -8.35 0.73
C GLU A 162 -25.49 -7.50 0.53
N ILE A 163 -25.38 -6.36 -0.15
CA ILE A 163 -26.53 -5.53 -0.55
C ILE A 163 -27.48 -6.34 -1.44
N GLU A 164 -26.98 -7.00 -2.49
CA GLU A 164 -27.79 -7.83 -3.38
C GLU A 164 -28.47 -8.99 -2.61
N ARG A 165 -27.74 -9.65 -1.72
CA ARG A 165 -28.28 -10.74 -0.88
C ARG A 165 -29.44 -10.25 -0.02
N LEU A 166 -29.29 -9.10 0.64
CA LEU A 166 -30.32 -8.49 1.48
C LEU A 166 -31.55 -8.09 0.65
N LEU A 167 -31.35 -7.50 -0.53
CA LEU A 167 -32.46 -7.14 -1.43
C LEU A 167 -33.25 -8.36 -1.90
N ILE A 168 -32.59 -9.49 -2.15
CA ILE A 168 -33.25 -10.75 -2.52
C ILE A 168 -34.05 -11.33 -1.34
N GLN A 169 -33.52 -11.24 -0.11
CA GLN A 169 -34.23 -11.70 1.09
C GLN A 169 -35.51 -10.89 1.31
N VAL A 170 -35.43 -9.55 1.23
CA VAL A 170 -36.59 -8.68 1.36
C VAL A 170 -37.66 -9.00 0.30
N LYS A 171 -37.26 -9.27 -0.95
CA LYS A 171 -38.20 -9.66 -2.02
C LYS A 171 -38.86 -11.03 -1.83
N LYS A 172 -38.31 -11.92 -0.99
CA LYS A 172 -38.89 -13.24 -0.70
C LYS A 172 -39.82 -13.22 0.52
N GLU A 173 -39.72 -12.19 1.35
CA GLU A 173 -40.54 -12.01 2.56
C GLU A 173 -41.79 -11.13 2.32
N VAL A 174 -41.89 -10.51 1.13
CA VAL A 174 -43.06 -9.77 0.62
C VAL A 174 -43.82 -10.62 -0.38
#